data_AF-A0A6B1GRM5-F1
#
_entry.id   AF-A0A6B1GRM5-F1
#
_cell.length_a   1.000
_cell.length_b   1.000
_cell.length_c   1.000
_cell.angle_alpha   90.00
_cell.angle_beta   90.00
_cell.angle_gamma   90.00
#
_symmetry.space_group_name_H-M   'P 1'
#
loop_
_entity.id
_entity.type
_entity.pdbx_description
1 polymer ?
#
loop_
_entity_poly.entity_id
_entity_poly.type
_entity_poly.pdbx_seq_one_letter_code
_entity_poly.pdbx_strand_id
1 'polypeptide(L)'
;MDNRQKSTQLLAQFATKFGKPYSVTANQPIDLNDCRFVWFIESGQIDVFATEFIDGKLRSSHKHIVRLGIGELIFNADEADHSIRLVAKGVGESCLWRIPIDVMLDEMSRKDDADLLIQEVVPHVDSWIFNLTGSVVRDFENRPQIECRLASDIELETGTASVEQGVLWIVADNLKATFLDVVDAGQQKPGVMAISQDSWVKLHSSKGVSCSPSSEIDIEILLTGALVEFHRLALSAESINRKLLLVDDANMQLEQSSYR
;
A
#
# COMPACT_ATOMS: atom_id res chain seq x y z
N MET A 1 14.23 -25.45 -14.44
CA MET A 1 14.09 -24.73 -13.17
C MET A 1 13.28 -23.50 -13.46
N ASP A 2 12.20 -23.31 -12.72
CA ASP A 2 11.23 -22.22 -12.89
C ASP A 2 11.88 -20.87 -12.54
N ASN A 3 11.68 -19.83 -13.35
CA ASN A 3 12.28 -18.51 -13.12
C ASN A 3 11.86 -17.93 -11.76
N ARG A 4 10.66 -18.28 -11.26
CA ARG A 4 10.20 -17.90 -9.92
C ARG A 4 11.05 -18.48 -8.79
N GLN A 5 11.54 -19.72 -8.94
CA GLN A 5 12.35 -20.38 -7.90
C GLN A 5 13.74 -19.76 -7.76
N LYS A 6 14.35 -19.37 -8.89
CA LYS A 6 15.61 -18.62 -8.87
C LYS A 6 15.42 -17.22 -8.29
N SER A 7 14.27 -16.62 -8.59
CA SER A 7 13.94 -15.27 -8.14
C SER A 7 13.78 -15.19 -6.61
N THR A 8 12.94 -16.03 -6.00
CA THR A 8 12.82 -16.06 -4.53
C THR A 8 14.15 -16.32 -3.81
N GLN A 9 15.12 -16.93 -4.50
CA GLN A 9 16.44 -17.20 -3.96
C GLN A 9 17.34 -15.95 -3.85
N LEU A 10 17.20 -14.95 -4.74
CA LEU A 10 18.03 -13.74 -4.71
C LEU A 10 17.58 -12.80 -3.59
N LEU A 11 16.29 -12.48 -3.49
CA LEU A 11 15.74 -11.75 -2.35
C LEU A 11 16.05 -12.42 -1.00
N ALA A 12 15.97 -13.75 -0.91
CA ALA A 12 16.35 -14.47 0.31
C ALA A 12 17.83 -14.29 0.66
N GLN A 13 18.74 -14.46 -0.32
CA GLN A 13 20.17 -14.24 -0.12
C GLN A 13 20.48 -12.79 0.29
N PHE A 14 19.78 -11.84 -0.32
CA PHE A 14 19.87 -10.42 0.02
C PHE A 14 19.44 -10.18 1.48
N ALA A 15 18.28 -10.70 1.85
CA ALA A 15 17.71 -10.58 3.20
C ALA A 15 18.64 -11.18 4.26
N THR A 16 19.18 -12.39 4.04
CA THR A 16 20.14 -13.01 4.97
C THR A 16 21.44 -12.20 5.11
N LYS A 17 21.89 -11.57 4.01
CA LYS A 17 23.15 -10.83 4.00
C LYS A 17 23.06 -9.46 4.67
N PHE A 18 21.96 -8.74 4.46
CA PHE A 18 21.83 -7.33 4.84
C PHE A 18 20.75 -7.06 5.89
N GLY A 19 19.83 -8.00 6.09
CA GLY A 19 18.76 -7.90 7.06
C GLY A 19 19.17 -8.31 8.47
N LYS A 20 18.31 -7.99 9.43
CA LYS A 20 18.38 -8.51 10.80
C LYS A 20 17.25 -9.51 11.02
N PRO A 21 17.54 -10.73 11.53
CA PRO A 21 16.50 -11.73 11.73
C PRO A 21 15.58 -11.31 12.88
N TYR A 22 14.30 -11.66 12.77
CA TYR A 22 13.29 -11.33 13.74
C TYR A 22 12.24 -12.45 13.81
N SER A 23 12.00 -12.96 15.01
CA SER A 23 10.94 -13.94 15.25
C SER A 23 9.64 -13.23 15.59
N VAL A 24 8.54 -13.66 14.95
CA VAL A 24 7.21 -13.07 15.14
C VAL A 24 6.24 -14.16 15.55
N THR A 25 5.40 -13.84 16.54
CA THR A 25 4.28 -14.67 16.97
C THR A 25 3.01 -13.82 17.03
N ALA A 26 1.84 -14.45 17.17
CA ALA A 26 0.57 -13.73 17.28
C ALA A 26 0.52 -12.74 18.47
N ASN A 27 1.26 -13.04 19.55
CA ASN A 27 1.26 -12.25 20.79
C ASN A 27 2.37 -11.18 20.84
N GLN A 28 3.25 -11.15 19.83
CA GLN A 28 4.32 -10.17 19.70
C GLN A 28 4.24 -9.51 18.32
N PRO A 29 3.23 -8.65 18.11
CA PRO A 29 3.05 -7.97 16.84
C PRO A 29 4.24 -7.05 16.51
N ILE A 30 4.51 -6.90 15.22
CA ILE A 30 5.39 -5.86 14.69
C ILE A 30 4.55 -4.64 14.32
N ASP A 31 4.98 -3.46 14.77
CA ASP A 31 4.47 -2.18 14.28
C ASP A 31 5.12 -1.85 12.93
N LEU A 32 4.30 -1.58 11.92
CA LEU A 32 4.74 -1.30 10.55
C LEU A 32 4.72 0.20 10.21
N ASN A 33 4.80 1.10 11.19
CA ASN A 33 4.80 2.56 10.98
C ASN A 33 6.23 3.18 10.88
N ASP A 34 7.20 2.45 10.32
CA ASP A 34 8.55 2.98 10.07
C ASP A 34 8.98 2.66 8.63
N CYS A 35 8.70 3.58 7.70
CA CYS A 35 8.91 3.42 6.27
C CYS A 35 10.39 3.19 5.86
N ARG A 36 11.35 3.29 6.78
CA ARG A 36 12.79 3.09 6.48
C ARG A 36 13.18 1.62 6.34
N PHE A 37 12.24 0.69 6.54
CA PHE A 37 12.50 -0.74 6.50
C PHE A 37 11.43 -1.49 5.72
N VAL A 38 11.85 -2.58 5.09
CA VAL A 38 11.00 -3.61 4.49
C VAL A 38 11.24 -4.91 5.23
N TRP A 39 10.22 -5.75 5.34
CA TRP A 39 10.37 -7.09 5.90
C TRP A 39 10.30 -8.15 4.82
N PHE A 40 11.18 -9.12 4.87
CA PHE A 40 11.13 -10.33 4.03
C PHE A 40 10.75 -11.54 4.89
N ILE A 41 9.78 -12.33 4.43
CA ILE A 41 9.30 -13.52 5.16
C ILE A 41 10.14 -14.74 4.75
N GLU A 42 11.01 -15.19 5.65
CA GLU A 42 11.83 -16.39 5.44
C GLU A 42 11.03 -17.67 5.71
N SER A 43 10.22 -17.68 6.77
CA SER A 43 9.41 -18.84 7.13
C SER A 43 8.12 -18.44 7.85
N GLY A 44 7.10 -19.29 7.72
CA GLY A 44 5.79 -19.08 8.33
C GLY A 44 4.86 -18.23 7.47
N GLN A 45 3.88 -17.60 8.12
CA GLN A 45 2.89 -16.72 7.50
C GLN A 45 2.63 -15.53 8.41
N ILE A 46 2.33 -14.38 7.81
CA ILE A 46 2.09 -13.13 8.51
C ILE A 46 0.75 -12.55 8.11
N ASP A 47 -0.08 -12.26 9.10
CA ASP A 47 -1.30 -11.49 8.93
C ASP A 47 -1.00 -10.02 9.19
N VAL A 48 -1.36 -9.16 8.24
CA VAL A 48 -1.28 -7.70 8.37
C VAL A 48 -2.66 -7.14 8.66
N PHE A 49 -2.75 -6.25 9.65
CA PHE A 49 -3.98 -5.62 10.10
C PHE A 49 -3.86 -4.09 10.07
N ALA A 50 -4.94 -3.42 9.69
CA ALA A 50 -5.14 -2.00 9.93
C ALA A 50 -5.93 -1.79 11.23
N THR A 51 -5.38 -0.96 12.09
CA THR A 51 -5.85 -0.77 13.46
C THR A 51 -5.94 0.73 13.78
N GLU A 52 -7.08 1.18 14.32
CA GLU A 52 -7.24 2.59 14.65
C GLU A 52 -6.77 2.92 16.07
N PHE A 53 -5.95 3.96 16.19
CA PHE A 53 -5.49 4.54 17.45
C PHE A 53 -5.89 6.02 17.54
N ILE A 54 -6.44 6.41 18.68
CA ILE A 54 -6.73 7.81 19.02
C ILE A 54 -6.15 8.07 20.41
N ASP A 55 -5.32 9.10 20.54
CA ASP A 55 -4.59 9.44 21.77
C ASP A 55 -3.78 8.25 22.33
N GLY A 56 -3.14 7.48 21.44
CA GLY A 56 -2.36 6.29 21.79
C GLY A 56 -3.18 5.09 22.25
N LYS A 57 -4.51 5.17 22.22
CA LYS A 57 -5.42 4.09 22.62
C LYS A 57 -6.06 3.42 21.41
N LEU A 58 -6.08 2.09 21.44
CA LEU A 58 -6.82 1.28 20.48
C LEU A 58 -8.32 1.61 20.53
N ARG A 59 -8.92 1.98 19.39
CA ARG A 59 -10.33 2.38 19.30
C ARG A 59 -11.22 1.35 18.63
N SER A 60 -10.69 0.64 17.62
CA SER A 60 -11.47 -0.27 16.80
C SER A 60 -10.91 -1.69 16.84
N SER A 61 -11.69 -2.65 16.35
CA SER A 61 -11.17 -3.97 16.01
C SER A 61 -10.11 -3.88 14.91
N HIS A 62 -9.26 -4.92 14.85
CA HIS A 62 -8.28 -5.09 13.79
C HIS A 62 -9.02 -5.45 12.50
N LYS A 63 -8.79 -4.69 11.43
CA LYS A 63 -9.26 -5.06 10.08
C LYS A 63 -8.15 -5.81 9.38
N HIS A 64 -8.42 -7.04 8.98
CA HIS A 64 -7.45 -7.84 8.24
C HIS A 64 -7.24 -7.22 6.85
N ILE A 65 -5.98 -6.95 6.50
CA ILE A 65 -5.58 -6.47 5.17
C ILE A 65 -5.26 -7.67 4.30
N VAL A 66 -4.20 -8.39 4.65
CA VAL A 66 -3.63 -9.47 3.83
C VAL A 66 -2.91 -10.48 4.70
N ARG A 67 -2.89 -11.73 4.21
CA ARG A 67 -2.00 -12.78 4.71
C ARG A 67 -0.88 -12.99 3.70
N LEU A 68 0.36 -12.90 4.18
CA LEU A 68 1.57 -13.05 3.38
C LEU A 68 2.34 -14.29 3.84
N GLY A 69 3.03 -14.94 2.90
CA GLY A 69 3.78 -16.17 3.10
C GLY A 69 5.27 -16.04 2.75
N ILE A 70 5.94 -17.19 2.71
CA ILE A 70 7.36 -17.31 2.43
C ILE A 70 7.72 -16.64 1.11
N GLY A 71 8.79 -15.84 1.12
CA GLY A 71 9.30 -15.15 -0.05
C GLY A 71 8.65 -13.79 -0.32
N GLU A 72 7.63 -13.39 0.43
CA GLU A 72 6.94 -12.12 0.23
C GLU A 72 7.55 -10.98 1.06
N LEU A 73 7.36 -9.75 0.56
CA LEU A 73 7.77 -8.52 1.23
C LEU A 73 6.58 -7.83 1.92
N ILE A 74 6.86 -7.21 3.06
CA ILE A 74 5.95 -6.32 3.79
C ILE A 74 6.56 -4.92 3.77
N PHE A 75 5.79 -3.95 3.28
CA PHE A 75 6.21 -2.56 3.20
C PHE A 75 5.62 -1.75 4.34
N ASN A 76 6.48 -1.13 5.13
CA ASN A 76 6.07 -0.27 6.23
C ASN A 76 5.48 1.05 5.71
N ALA A 77 4.47 1.56 6.40
CA ALA A 77 3.94 2.90 6.20
C ALA A 77 4.68 3.89 7.12
N ASP A 78 4.59 5.18 6.84
CA ASP A 78 5.06 6.21 7.78
C ASP A 78 3.94 6.60 8.77
N GLU A 79 4.31 7.19 9.91
CA GLU A 79 3.34 7.86 10.77
C GLU A 79 2.86 9.14 10.06
N ALA A 80 1.69 9.08 9.42
CA ALA A 80 1.06 10.24 8.83
C ALA A 80 -0.10 10.77 9.69
N ASP A 81 -0.74 11.86 9.25
CA ASP A 81 -1.87 12.55 9.89
C ASP A 81 -3.19 11.74 9.89
N HIS A 82 -3.12 10.41 10.03
CA HIS A 82 -4.27 9.51 10.13
C HIS A 82 -4.21 8.66 11.40
N SER A 83 -5.38 8.21 11.87
CA SER A 83 -5.50 7.38 13.07
C SER A 83 -5.13 5.90 12.85
N ILE A 84 -4.90 5.48 11.62
CA ILE A 84 -4.67 4.07 11.27
C ILE A 84 -3.19 3.70 11.41
N ARG A 85 -2.93 2.54 12.01
CA ARG A 85 -1.61 1.91 12.10
C ARG A 85 -1.65 0.52 11.49
N LEU A 86 -0.57 0.15 10.81
CA LEU A 86 -0.40 -1.19 10.26
C LEU A 86 0.35 -2.07 11.25
N VAL A 87 -0.16 -3.28 11.49
CA VAL A 87 0.38 -4.21 12.46
C VAL A 87 0.51 -5.59 11.83
N ALA A 88 1.69 -6.19 11.88
CA ALA A 88 1.95 -7.56 11.43
C ALA A 88 1.94 -8.54 12.60
N LYS A 89 1.29 -9.70 12.43
CA LYS A 89 1.22 -10.79 13.42
C LYS A 89 1.60 -12.12 12.77
N GLY A 90 2.41 -12.90 13.48
CA GLY A 90 2.79 -14.26 13.07
C GLY A 90 1.65 -15.24 13.19
N VAL A 91 1.42 -16.03 12.15
CA VAL A 91 0.56 -17.22 12.19
C VAL A 91 1.43 -18.40 12.64
N GLY A 92 1.47 -18.64 13.96
CA GLY A 92 2.41 -19.58 14.56
C GLY A 92 3.81 -18.98 14.73
N GLU A 93 4.84 -19.83 14.65
CA GLU A 93 6.24 -19.39 14.65
C GLU A 93 6.62 -18.94 13.23
N SER A 94 7.00 -17.67 13.08
CA SER A 94 7.43 -17.10 11.81
C SER A 94 8.77 -16.38 11.96
N CYS A 95 9.61 -16.43 10.92
CA CYS A 95 10.90 -15.75 10.88
C CYS A 95 10.92 -14.76 9.72
N LEU A 96 11.30 -13.52 10.02
CA LEU A 96 11.41 -12.43 9.06
C LEU A 96 12.80 -11.83 9.12
N TRP A 97 13.18 -11.17 8.04
CA TRP A 97 14.36 -10.31 7.98
C TRP A 97 13.92 -8.86 7.86
N ARG A 98 14.35 -8.03 8.82
CA ARG A 98 14.20 -6.57 8.73
C ARG A 98 15.31 -6.00 7.88
N ILE A 99 14.97 -5.41 6.74
CA ILE A 99 15.92 -4.90 5.76
C ILE A 99 15.82 -3.37 5.69
N PRO A 100 16.90 -2.62 5.95
CA PRO A 100 16.91 -1.17 5.73
C PRO A 100 16.74 -0.82 4.24
N ILE A 101 15.86 0.14 3.92
CA ILE A 101 15.60 0.55 2.54
C ILE A 101 16.83 1.20 1.91
N ASP A 102 17.57 2.02 2.65
CA ASP A 102 18.80 2.67 2.18
C ASP A 102 19.83 1.63 1.70
N VAL A 103 19.99 0.52 2.42
CA VAL A 103 20.85 -0.59 2.01
C VAL A 103 20.31 -1.31 0.77
N MET A 104 18.98 -1.48 0.66
CA MET A 104 18.36 -2.07 -0.53
C MET A 104 18.61 -1.21 -1.78
N LEU A 105 18.44 0.10 -1.67
CA LEU A 105 18.67 1.04 -2.76
C LEU A 105 20.16 1.10 -3.14
N ASP A 106 21.06 1.23 -2.15
CA ASP A 106 22.50 1.21 -2.37
C ASP A 106 22.96 -0.02 -3.18
N GLU A 107 22.37 -1.17 -2.90
CA GLU A 107 22.70 -2.43 -3.59
C GLU A 107 22.08 -2.52 -4.98
N MET A 108 20.86 -1.98 -5.16
CA MET A 108 20.21 -1.82 -6.47
C MET A 108 20.93 -0.78 -7.36
N SER A 109 21.73 0.13 -6.81
CA SER A 109 22.49 1.10 -7.60
C SER A 109 23.90 0.65 -8.01
N ARG A 110 24.45 -0.43 -7.42
CA ARG A 110 25.90 -0.74 -7.47
C ARG A 110 26.31 -2.00 -8.24
N LYS A 111 25.39 -2.88 -8.65
CA LYS A 111 25.73 -4.27 -9.02
C LYS A 111 25.20 -4.76 -10.35
N ASP A 112 25.88 -5.77 -10.89
CA ASP A 112 25.47 -6.52 -12.08
C ASP A 112 24.10 -7.21 -11.92
N ASP A 113 23.67 -7.51 -10.69
CA ASP A 113 22.37 -8.12 -10.36
C ASP A 113 21.27 -7.08 -9.99
N ALA A 114 21.55 -5.78 -10.14
CA ALA A 114 20.61 -4.71 -9.79
C ALA A 114 19.24 -4.90 -10.46
N ASP A 115 19.23 -5.10 -11.77
CA ASP A 115 18.01 -5.28 -12.55
C ASP A 115 17.22 -6.52 -12.10
N LEU A 116 17.90 -7.60 -11.72
CA LEU A 116 17.25 -8.81 -11.22
C LEU A 116 16.58 -8.55 -9.87
N LEU A 117 17.26 -7.88 -8.94
CA LEU A 117 16.68 -7.54 -7.64
C LEU A 117 15.49 -6.58 -7.78
N ILE A 118 15.57 -5.59 -8.67
CA ILE A 118 14.46 -4.68 -8.98
C ILE A 118 13.26 -5.47 -9.55
N GLN A 119 13.50 -6.38 -10.49
CA GLN A 119 12.47 -7.26 -11.07
C GLN A 119 11.80 -8.15 -10.03
N GLU A 120 12.45 -8.42 -8.90
CA GLU A 120 11.88 -9.17 -7.79
C GLU A 120 11.06 -8.30 -6.85
N VAL A 121 11.53 -7.09 -6.53
CA VAL A 121 10.86 -6.20 -5.60
C VAL A 121 9.60 -5.59 -6.18
N VAL A 122 9.61 -5.17 -7.44
CA VAL A 122 8.49 -4.47 -8.09
C VAL A 122 7.16 -5.26 -8.00
N PRO A 123 7.10 -6.57 -8.31
CA PRO A 123 5.87 -7.35 -8.16
C PRO A 123 5.33 -7.40 -6.72
N HIS A 124 6.21 -7.34 -5.71
CA HIS A 124 5.77 -7.28 -4.32
C HIS A 124 5.15 -5.92 -3.98
N VAL A 125 5.67 -4.82 -4.54
CA VAL A 125 5.06 -3.48 -4.41
C VAL A 125 3.65 -3.49 -5.00
N ASP A 126 3.47 -4.04 -6.21
CA ASP A 126 2.16 -4.13 -6.86
C ASP A 126 1.17 -4.97 -6.05
N SER A 127 1.60 -6.15 -5.60
CA SER A 127 0.79 -7.03 -4.76
C SER A 127 0.39 -6.34 -3.45
N TRP A 128 1.32 -5.61 -2.83
CA TRP A 128 1.05 -4.87 -1.61
C TRP A 128 0.00 -3.77 -1.81
N ILE A 129 0.16 -2.95 -2.85
CA ILE A 129 -0.79 -1.89 -3.23
C ILE A 129 -2.17 -2.48 -3.50
N PHE A 130 -2.22 -3.55 -4.30
CA PHE A 130 -3.47 -4.25 -4.63
C PHE A 130 -4.19 -4.75 -3.38
N ASN A 131 -3.47 -5.44 -2.48
CA ASN A 131 -4.06 -5.98 -1.26
C ASN A 131 -4.53 -4.88 -0.28
N LEU A 132 -3.75 -3.80 -0.12
CA LEU A 132 -4.12 -2.70 0.76
C LEU A 132 -5.35 -1.97 0.22
N THR A 133 -5.36 -1.60 -1.05
CA THR A 133 -6.50 -0.94 -1.70
C THR A 133 -7.77 -1.79 -1.65
N GLY A 134 -7.68 -3.08 -2.01
CA GLY A 134 -8.82 -3.99 -1.96
C GLY A 134 -9.41 -4.16 -0.56
N SER A 135 -8.58 -4.07 0.49
CA SER A 135 -9.07 -4.04 1.87
C SER A 135 -9.78 -2.73 2.22
N VAL A 136 -9.20 -1.58 1.85
CA VAL A 136 -9.82 -0.26 2.12
C VAL A 136 -11.17 -0.14 1.44
N VAL A 137 -11.26 -0.52 0.16
CA VAL A 137 -12.47 -0.38 -0.66
C VAL A 137 -13.58 -1.38 -0.30
N ARG A 138 -13.26 -2.47 0.42
CA ARG A 138 -14.24 -3.52 0.77
C ARG A 138 -15.50 -2.98 1.44
N ASP A 139 -15.35 -1.94 2.26
CA ASP A 139 -16.44 -1.37 3.05
C ASP A 139 -17.09 -0.14 2.38
N PHE A 140 -16.72 0.18 1.13
CA PHE A 140 -17.37 1.24 0.36
C PHE A 140 -18.63 0.69 -0.32
N GLU A 141 -19.80 1.17 0.10
CA GLU A 141 -21.09 0.73 -0.45
C GLU A 141 -21.37 1.32 -1.86
N ASN A 142 -20.97 2.57 -2.08
CA ASN A 142 -21.29 3.33 -3.30
C ASN A 142 -20.04 3.60 -4.14
N ARG A 143 -19.59 2.61 -4.90
CA ARG A 143 -18.52 2.81 -5.89
C ARG A 143 -19.03 3.70 -7.04
N PRO A 144 -18.29 4.73 -7.45
CA PRO A 144 -18.73 5.59 -8.55
C PRO A 144 -18.71 4.84 -9.87
N GLN A 145 -19.43 5.38 -10.86
CA GLN A 145 -19.28 4.95 -12.24
C GLN A 145 -17.89 5.34 -12.73
N ILE A 146 -17.12 4.35 -13.22
CA ILE A 146 -15.82 4.60 -13.83
C ILE A 146 -16.05 5.17 -15.24
N GLU A 147 -15.58 6.39 -15.48
CA GLU A 147 -15.69 7.10 -16.76
C GLU A 147 -14.54 6.74 -17.69
N CYS A 148 -13.36 6.43 -17.13
CA CYS A 148 -12.19 6.03 -17.89
C CYS A 148 -11.41 4.88 -17.25
N ARG A 149 -10.94 3.96 -18.09
CA ARG A 149 -9.95 2.95 -17.74
C ARG A 149 -8.58 3.42 -18.20
N LEU A 150 -7.72 3.75 -17.25
CA LEU A 150 -6.35 4.19 -17.50
C LEU A 150 -5.54 3.04 -18.09
N ALA A 151 -4.72 3.40 -19.08
CA ALA A 151 -3.65 2.59 -19.64
C ALA A 151 -2.42 3.49 -19.79
N SER A 152 -1.26 2.91 -20.15
CA SER A 152 -0.11 3.70 -20.56
C SER A 152 -0.51 4.65 -21.69
N ASP A 153 -0.03 5.88 -21.64
CA ASP A 153 -0.21 6.91 -22.69
C ASP A 153 -1.62 7.50 -22.89
N ILE A 154 -2.54 7.34 -21.93
CA ILE A 154 -3.85 8.02 -21.99
C ILE A 154 -3.76 9.41 -21.36
N GLU A 155 -4.06 10.46 -22.15
CA GLU A 155 -4.37 11.79 -21.64
C GLU A 155 -5.83 11.82 -21.15
N LEU A 156 -6.05 11.97 -19.83
CA LEU A 156 -7.39 12.11 -19.27
C LEU A 156 -7.63 13.55 -18.83
N GLU A 157 -8.65 14.24 -19.35
CA GLU A 157 -8.89 15.67 -19.08
C GLU A 157 -9.45 16.00 -17.68
N THR A 158 -10.45 15.26 -17.21
CA THR A 158 -11.06 15.29 -15.87
C THR A 158 -11.97 14.06 -15.75
N GLY A 159 -12.31 13.64 -14.54
CA GLY A 159 -13.32 12.60 -14.32
C GLY A 159 -12.87 11.47 -13.41
N THR A 160 -13.72 10.47 -13.26
CA THR A 160 -13.45 9.31 -12.41
C THR A 160 -12.78 8.20 -13.23
N ALA A 161 -11.57 7.84 -12.83
CA ALA A 161 -10.75 6.86 -13.52
C ALA A 161 -10.36 5.70 -12.59
N SER A 162 -10.13 4.54 -13.19
CA SER A 162 -9.58 3.35 -12.54
C SER A 162 -8.69 2.62 -13.55
N VAL A 163 -8.00 1.55 -13.15
CA VAL A 163 -7.23 0.71 -14.07
C VAL A 163 -8.02 -0.54 -14.43
N GLU A 164 -7.75 -1.12 -15.59
CA GLU A 164 -8.36 -2.39 -15.99
C GLU A 164 -7.70 -3.57 -15.26
N GLN A 165 -6.36 -3.54 -15.14
CA GLN A 165 -5.58 -4.62 -14.55
C GLN A 165 -4.29 -4.08 -13.91
N GLY A 166 -3.86 -4.70 -12.81
CA GLY A 166 -2.58 -4.43 -12.17
C GLY A 166 -2.58 -3.12 -11.36
N VAL A 167 -1.41 -2.51 -11.27
CA VAL A 167 -1.16 -1.22 -10.63
C VAL A 167 -0.53 -0.28 -11.64
N LEU A 168 -1.06 0.94 -11.75
CA LEU A 168 -0.43 2.03 -12.48
C LEU A 168 -0.13 3.19 -11.53
N TRP A 169 0.89 3.96 -11.86
CA TRP A 169 1.26 5.20 -11.19
C TRP A 169 0.87 6.38 -12.06
N ILE A 170 0.03 7.24 -11.52
CA ILE A 170 -0.32 8.53 -12.09
C ILE A 170 0.76 9.51 -11.66
N VAL A 171 1.46 10.10 -12.62
CA VAL A 171 2.56 11.06 -12.41
C VAL A 171 2.20 12.38 -13.06
N ALA A 172 2.30 13.48 -12.33
CA ALA A 172 2.11 14.83 -12.86
C ALA A 172 2.83 15.89 -12.02
N ASP A 173 3.32 16.96 -12.65
CA ASP A 173 3.97 18.09 -11.94
C ASP A 173 3.05 18.76 -10.91
N ASN A 174 1.74 18.76 -11.19
CA ASN A 174 0.71 19.37 -10.36
C ASN A 174 -0.55 18.51 -10.39
N LEU A 175 -0.44 17.30 -9.85
CA LEU A 175 -1.55 16.37 -9.73
C LEU A 175 -2.66 17.01 -8.89
N LYS A 176 -3.84 17.23 -9.48
CA LYS A 176 -5.05 17.63 -8.74
C LYS A 176 -6.05 16.50 -8.83
N ALA A 177 -6.07 15.67 -7.80
CA ALA A 177 -6.87 14.47 -7.80
C ALA A 177 -7.37 14.14 -6.39
N THR A 178 -8.48 13.42 -6.31
CA THR A 178 -8.97 12.83 -5.06
C THR A 178 -8.96 11.31 -5.19
N PHE A 179 -8.24 10.64 -4.29
CA PHE A 179 -8.18 9.20 -4.19
C PHE A 179 -9.45 8.68 -3.49
N LEU A 180 -10.11 7.68 -4.10
CA LEU A 180 -11.37 7.09 -3.62
C LEU A 180 -12.49 8.10 -3.32
N ASP A 181 -12.47 9.28 -3.98
CA ASP A 181 -13.35 10.43 -3.71
C ASP A 181 -13.31 10.98 -2.26
N VAL A 182 -12.34 10.55 -1.44
CA VAL A 182 -12.26 10.92 -0.02
C VAL A 182 -11.00 11.66 0.38
N VAL A 183 -9.86 11.42 -0.29
CA VAL A 183 -8.57 12.00 0.14
C VAL A 183 -7.92 12.72 -1.02
N ASP A 184 -7.62 14.01 -0.84
CA ASP A 184 -6.89 14.78 -1.83
C ASP A 184 -5.43 14.32 -1.96
N ALA A 185 -4.97 14.30 -3.19
CA ALA A 185 -3.62 13.93 -3.57
C ALA A 185 -2.89 15.06 -4.30
N GLY A 186 -1.60 14.84 -4.56
CA GLY A 186 -0.74 15.84 -5.19
C GLY A 186 -0.23 16.91 -4.22
N GLN A 187 -0.15 16.56 -2.93
CA GLN A 187 0.54 17.39 -1.93
C GLN A 187 2.06 17.38 -2.15
N GLN A 188 2.59 16.34 -2.81
CA GLN A 188 4.01 16.20 -3.17
C GLN A 188 4.28 16.62 -4.62
N LYS A 189 5.53 16.99 -4.92
CA LYS A 189 6.00 17.37 -6.26
C LYS A 189 7.25 16.55 -6.66
N PRO A 190 7.24 15.85 -7.82
CA PRO A 190 6.06 15.62 -8.66
C PRO A 190 4.98 14.84 -7.90
N GLY A 191 3.72 15.06 -8.27
CA GLY A 191 2.59 14.32 -7.70
C GLY A 191 2.59 12.91 -8.26
N VAL A 192 2.67 11.91 -7.38
CA VAL A 192 2.66 10.49 -7.75
C VAL A 192 1.56 9.78 -6.95
N MET A 193 0.74 8.98 -7.63
CA MET A 193 -0.34 8.22 -6.99
C MET A 193 -0.47 6.84 -7.62
N ALA A 194 -0.46 5.80 -6.79
CA ALA A 194 -0.77 4.45 -7.23
C ALA A 194 -2.29 4.24 -7.36
N ILE A 195 -2.69 3.54 -8.40
CA ILE A 195 -4.05 3.11 -8.64
C ILE A 195 -4.08 1.63 -9.02
N SER A 196 -4.92 0.86 -8.32
CA SER A 196 -5.19 -0.55 -8.57
C SER A 196 -6.61 -0.74 -9.14
N GLN A 197 -6.91 -1.94 -9.62
CA GLN A 197 -8.22 -2.30 -10.18
C GLN A 197 -9.39 -2.10 -9.20
N ASP A 198 -9.13 -2.24 -7.90
CA ASP A 198 -10.15 -2.05 -6.85
C ASP A 198 -10.34 -0.57 -6.47
N SER A 199 -9.40 0.30 -6.83
CA SER A 199 -9.44 1.72 -6.49
C SER A 199 -9.84 2.60 -7.68
N TRP A 200 -10.24 3.82 -7.37
CA TRP A 200 -10.50 4.87 -8.36
C TRP A 200 -9.90 6.19 -7.90
N VAL A 201 -9.70 7.07 -8.87
CA VAL A 201 -9.24 8.43 -8.68
C VAL A 201 -10.22 9.36 -9.39
N LYS A 202 -10.48 10.53 -8.80
CA LYS A 202 -11.17 11.62 -9.46
C LYS A 202 -10.16 12.69 -9.84
N LEU A 203 -9.89 12.85 -11.14
CA LEU A 203 -9.01 13.88 -11.66
C LEU A 203 -9.78 15.20 -11.80
N HIS A 204 -9.26 16.26 -11.18
CA HIS A 204 -9.78 17.63 -11.28
C HIS A 204 -9.04 18.46 -12.33
N SER A 205 -7.88 17.99 -12.78
CA SER A 205 -7.08 18.57 -13.86
C SER A 205 -6.14 17.51 -14.44
N SER A 206 -5.77 17.71 -15.70
CA SER A 206 -5.14 16.70 -16.57
C SER A 206 -3.84 17.08 -17.22
N LYS A 207 -3.50 18.36 -17.19
CA LYS A 207 -2.32 18.84 -17.89
C LYS A 207 -1.07 18.18 -17.33
N GLY A 208 -0.39 17.42 -18.18
CA GLY A 208 0.85 16.72 -17.85
C GLY A 208 0.66 15.50 -16.96
N VAL A 209 -0.50 14.83 -17.03
CA VAL A 209 -0.70 13.54 -16.36
C VAL A 209 -0.21 12.42 -17.28
N SER A 210 0.73 11.62 -16.79
CA SER A 210 1.17 10.37 -17.40
C SER A 210 0.85 9.18 -16.50
N CYS A 211 0.63 8.01 -17.08
CA CYS A 211 0.44 6.76 -16.34
C CYS A 211 1.56 5.78 -16.70
N SER A 212 2.24 5.25 -15.69
CA SER A 212 3.33 4.28 -15.87
C SER A 212 3.18 3.08 -14.94
N PRO A 213 3.49 1.85 -15.38
CA PRO A 213 3.56 0.71 -14.49
C PRO A 213 4.72 0.86 -13.48
N SER A 214 4.66 0.14 -12.37
CA SER A 214 5.71 0.17 -11.32
C SER A 214 7.10 -0.15 -11.83
N SER A 215 7.22 -0.99 -12.87
CA SER A 215 8.49 -1.36 -13.49
C SER A 215 9.16 -0.22 -14.29
N GLU A 216 8.43 0.84 -14.60
CA GLU A 216 8.94 2.02 -15.31
C GLU A 216 9.23 3.19 -14.38
N ILE A 217 8.83 3.10 -13.11
CA ILE A 217 9.17 4.09 -12.09
C ILE A 217 10.56 3.78 -11.56
N ASP A 218 11.40 4.81 -11.46
CA ASP A 218 12.70 4.70 -10.80
C ASP A 218 12.54 4.11 -9.39
N ILE A 219 13.33 3.08 -9.06
CA ILE A 219 13.13 2.29 -7.83
C ILE A 219 13.34 3.11 -6.56
N GLU A 220 14.21 4.11 -6.58
CA GLU A 220 14.41 5.02 -5.45
C GLU A 220 13.15 5.87 -5.24
N ILE A 221 12.62 6.45 -6.31
CA ILE A 221 11.35 7.21 -6.27
C ILE A 221 10.21 6.31 -5.81
N LEU A 222 10.14 5.08 -6.32
CA LEU A 222 9.10 4.11 -6.01
C LEU A 222 9.04 3.80 -4.50
N LEU A 223 10.18 3.43 -3.90
CA LEU A 223 10.23 2.96 -2.51
C LEU A 223 10.23 4.09 -1.49
N THR A 224 10.81 5.25 -1.80
CA THR A 224 11.01 6.34 -0.81
C THR A 224 10.00 7.47 -0.92
N GLY A 225 9.36 7.64 -2.08
CA GLY A 225 8.38 8.69 -2.32
C GLY A 225 7.00 8.14 -2.64
N ALA A 226 6.89 7.46 -3.78
CA ALA A 226 5.61 7.04 -4.35
C ALA A 226 4.82 6.10 -3.43
N LEU A 227 5.49 5.07 -2.89
CA LEU A 227 4.86 4.11 -1.98
C LEU A 227 4.44 4.75 -0.64
N VAL A 228 5.25 5.68 -0.13
CA VAL A 228 4.94 6.43 1.10
C VAL A 228 3.69 7.30 0.90
N GLU A 229 3.62 8.03 -0.21
CA GLU A 229 2.44 8.83 -0.54
C GLU A 229 1.21 7.94 -0.75
N PHE A 230 1.37 6.76 -1.38
CA PHE A 230 0.29 5.78 -1.49
C PHE A 230 -0.21 5.31 -0.11
N HIS A 231 0.68 4.95 0.82
CA HIS A 231 0.28 4.57 2.18
C HIS A 231 -0.50 5.69 2.86
N ARG A 232 -0.02 6.94 2.76
CA ARG A 232 -0.71 8.11 3.31
C ARG A 232 -2.14 8.21 2.76
N LEU A 233 -2.31 8.11 1.44
CA LEU A 233 -3.61 8.19 0.78
C LEU A 233 -4.55 7.06 1.21
N ALA A 234 -4.08 5.81 1.14
CA ALA A 234 -4.88 4.63 1.44
C ALA A 234 -5.30 4.57 2.92
N LEU A 235 -4.39 4.86 3.85
CA LEU A 235 -4.68 4.82 5.29
C LEU A 235 -5.50 6.04 5.75
N SER A 236 -5.37 7.19 5.08
CA SER A 236 -6.28 8.33 5.30
C SER A 236 -7.69 8.00 4.83
N ALA A 237 -7.84 7.36 3.68
CA ALA A 237 -9.14 6.94 3.14
C ALA A 237 -9.81 5.94 4.08
N GLU A 238 -9.06 4.97 4.61
CA GLU A 238 -9.53 4.04 5.64
C GLU A 238 -9.98 4.75 6.93
N SER A 239 -9.21 5.74 7.41
CA SER A 239 -9.58 6.53 8.59
C SER A 239 -10.90 7.28 8.40
N ILE A 240 -11.08 7.91 7.23
CA ILE A 240 -12.33 8.62 6.89
C ILE A 240 -13.49 7.63 6.79
N ASN A 241 -13.29 6.51 6.10
CA ASN A 241 -14.33 5.51 5.90
C ASN A 241 -14.86 4.94 7.23
N ARG A 242 -13.98 4.62 8.19
CA ARG A 242 -14.40 4.19 9.54
C ARG A 242 -15.25 5.22 10.26
N LYS A 243 -14.91 6.51 10.13
CA LYS A 243 -15.69 7.60 10.74
C LYS A 243 -17.07 7.71 10.11
N LEU A 244 -17.18 7.55 8.79
CA LEU A 244 -18.47 7.56 8.08
C LEU A 244 -19.35 6.39 8.53
N LEU A 245 -18.81 5.17 8.60
CA LEU A 245 -19.54 4.00 9.07
C LEU A 245 -20.09 4.17 10.50
N LEU A 246 -19.30 4.78 11.40
CA LEU A 246 -19.78 5.09 12.76
C LEU A 246 -20.93 6.10 12.78
N VAL A 247 -20.91 7.08 11.88
CA VAL A 247 -21.99 8.07 11.75
C VAL A 247 -23.25 7.41 11.18
N ASP A 248 -23.11 6.54 10.18
CA ASP A 248 -24.22 5.82 9.57
C ASP A 248 -24.89 4.86 10.57
N ASP A 249 -24.10 4.12 11.35
CA ASP A 249 -24.60 3.27 12.44
C ASP A 249 -25.38 4.09 13.49
N ALA A 250 -24.87 5.26 13.88
CA ALA A 250 -25.53 6.13 14.84
C ALA A 250 -26.87 6.68 14.31
N ASN A 251 -26.89 7.10 13.04
CA ASN A 251 -28.11 7.57 12.37
C ASN A 251 -29.17 6.46 12.30
N MET A 252 -28.76 5.24 11.93
CA MET A 252 -29.66 4.09 11.85
C MET A 252 -30.29 3.74 13.22
N GLN A 253 -29.52 3.85 14.30
CA GLN A 253 -30.05 3.64 15.67
C GLN A 253 -31.05 4.72 16.08
N LEU A 254 -30.81 5.98 15.72
CA LEU A 254 -31.72 7.09 16.01
C LEU A 254 -33.07 6.92 15.29
N GLU A 255 -33.04 6.54 14.02
CA GLU A 255 -34.24 6.23 13.25
C GLU A 255 -35.04 5.09 13.90
N GLN A 256 -34.39 3.98 14.25
CA GLN A 256 -35.04 2.84 14.92
C GLN A 256 -35.66 3.23 16.27
N SER A 257 -35.04 4.14 17.01
CA SER A 257 -35.56 4.63 18.30
C SER A 257 -36.77 5.55 18.14
N SER A 258 -36.89 6.25 17.02
CA SER A 258 -38.00 7.19 16.75
C SER A 258 -39.31 6.48 16.36
N TYR A 259 -39.24 5.19 16.00
CA TYR A 259 -40.40 4.35 15.67
C TYR A 259 -40.91 3.50 16.84
N ARG A 260 -40.33 3.62 18.04
CA ARG A 260 -40.77 2.93 19.27
C ARG A 260 -41.52 3.88 20.20
#